data_AF-A0A963XCS6-F1
#
_entry.id   AF-A0A963XCS6-F1
#
_cell.length_a   1.000
_cell.length_b   1.000
_cell.length_c   1.000
_cell.angle_alpha   90.00
_cell.angle_beta   90.00
_cell.angle_gamma   90.00
#
_symmetry.space_group_name_H-M   'P 1'
#
loop_
_entity.id
_entity.type
_entity.pdbx_description
1 polymer ?
#
loop_
_entity_poly.entity_id
_entity_poly.type
_entity_poly.pdbx_seq_one_letter_code
_entity_poly.pdbx_strand_id
1 'polypeptide(L)'
;MAKKKDLHTLIRLRKWDVDEKRRALGVHLREEERVLGQMQALEDSLARERAFVASAAPDQRMTFEAFVRRCRAQREMLERQLAEVRARIEVARQHLAETYRRLKTFEITQEQRDIAERKEEAHIEQMGLDEIGLTLFRRKDAGAAL
;
A
#
# COMPACT_ATOMS: atom_id res chain seq x y z
N MET A 1 -11.43 30.37 -1.00
CA MET A 1 -12.16 29.17 -1.45
C MET A 1 -11.49 28.36 -2.57
N ALA A 2 -10.86 28.94 -3.61
CA ALA A 2 -10.25 28.17 -4.71
C ALA A 2 -9.08 27.24 -4.30
N LYS A 3 -8.27 27.65 -3.31
CA LYS A 3 -7.07 26.91 -2.84
C LYS A 3 -7.36 25.63 -2.04
N LYS A 4 -8.58 25.48 -1.50
CA LYS A 4 -9.02 24.32 -0.69
C LYS A 4 -9.46 23.14 -1.57
N LYS A 5 -10.23 23.43 -2.62
CA LYS A 5 -10.72 22.41 -3.57
C LYS A 5 -9.57 21.75 -4.34
N ASP A 6 -8.51 22.50 -4.61
CA ASP A 6 -7.33 22.03 -5.34
C ASP A 6 -6.56 20.95 -4.56
N LEU A 7 -6.29 21.19 -3.27
CA LEU A 7 -5.52 20.24 -2.45
C LEU A 7 -6.29 18.96 -2.13
N HIS A 8 -7.60 19.03 -1.89
CA HIS A 8 -8.43 17.82 -1.75
C HIS A 8 -8.45 16.95 -3.02
N THR A 9 -8.52 17.58 -4.20
CA THR A 9 -8.46 16.88 -5.48
C THR A 9 -7.10 16.20 -5.67
N LEU A 10 -6.00 16.90 -5.32
CA LEU A 10 -4.66 16.32 -5.34
C LEU A 10 -4.52 15.15 -4.37
N ILE A 11 -5.04 15.25 -3.14
CA ILE A 11 -5.03 14.14 -2.17
C ILE A 11 -5.75 12.92 -2.73
N ARG A 12 -6.90 13.10 -3.39
CA ARG A 12 -7.64 11.99 -4.03
C ARG A 12 -6.80 11.31 -5.12
N LEU A 13 -6.16 12.10 -5.97
CA LEU A 13 -5.25 11.58 -6.99
C LEU A 13 -4.10 10.79 -6.35
N ARG A 14 -3.49 11.31 -5.28
CA ARG A 14 -2.40 10.62 -4.56
C ARG A 14 -2.84 9.33 -3.86
N LYS A 15 -4.08 9.26 -3.38
CA LYS A 15 -4.66 7.99 -2.86
C LYS A 15 -4.77 6.95 -3.97
N TRP A 16 -5.21 7.36 -5.15
CA TRP A 16 -5.23 6.48 -6.31
C TRP A 16 -3.83 6.01 -6.71
N ASP A 17 -2.82 6.90 -6.70
CA ASP A 17 -1.42 6.51 -6.96
C ASP A 17 -0.94 5.43 -5.97
N VAL A 18 -1.27 5.58 -4.69
CA VAL A 18 -0.95 4.60 -3.64
C VAL A 18 -1.60 3.25 -3.94
N ASP A 19 -2.87 3.24 -4.31
CA ASP A 19 -3.59 2.01 -4.62
C ASP A 19 -3.05 1.34 -5.89
N GLU A 20 -2.60 2.11 -6.88
CA GLU A 20 -1.90 1.60 -8.05
C GLU A 20 -0.58 0.91 -7.66
N LYS A 21 0.24 1.53 -6.80
CA LYS A 21 1.49 0.93 -6.29
C LYS A 21 1.22 -0.33 -5.47
N ARG A 22 0.15 -0.36 -4.67
CA ARG A 22 -0.30 -1.57 -3.95
C ARG A 22 -0.69 -2.69 -4.90
N ARG A 23 -1.46 -2.38 -5.95
CA ARG A 23 -1.85 -3.36 -6.97
C ARG A 23 -0.62 -3.93 -7.68
N ALA A 24 0.34 -3.08 -8.06
CA ALA A 24 1.60 -3.51 -8.65
C ALA A 24 2.41 -4.43 -7.71
N LEU A 25 2.55 -4.08 -6.42
CA LEU A 25 3.18 -4.95 -5.43
C LEU A 25 2.46 -6.30 -5.31
N GLY A 26 1.12 -6.30 -5.31
CA GLY A 26 0.32 -7.51 -5.27
C GLY A 26 0.53 -8.42 -6.48
N VAL A 27 0.82 -7.88 -7.67
CA VAL A 27 1.18 -8.68 -8.86
C VAL A 27 2.49 -9.43 -8.62
N HIS A 28 3.52 -8.76 -8.10
CA HIS A 28 4.81 -9.41 -7.82
C HIS A 28 4.73 -10.45 -6.70
N LEU A 29 3.94 -10.20 -5.65
CA LEU A 29 3.73 -11.18 -4.57
C LEU A 29 3.04 -12.45 -5.08
N ARG A 30 2.04 -12.33 -5.95
CA ARG A 30 1.41 -13.50 -6.60
C ARG A 30 2.38 -14.24 -7.52
N GLU A 31 3.28 -13.51 -8.19
CA GLU A 31 4.33 -14.11 -9.00
C GLU A 31 5.31 -14.92 -8.14
N GLU A 32 5.69 -14.41 -6.96
CA GLU A 32 6.54 -15.11 -5.98
C GLU A 32 5.87 -16.40 -5.51
N GLU A 33 4.61 -16.32 -5.09
CA GLU A 33 3.82 -17.48 -4.65
C GLU A 33 3.73 -18.55 -5.74
N ARG A 34 3.53 -18.14 -7.00
CA ARG A 34 3.52 -19.06 -8.15
C ARG A 34 4.87 -19.76 -8.32
N VAL A 35 5.99 -19.05 -8.20
CA VAL A 35 7.34 -19.65 -8.31
C VAL A 35 7.60 -20.62 -7.16
N LEU A 36 7.24 -20.25 -5.93
CA LEU A 36 7.37 -21.12 -4.76
C LEU A 36 6.51 -22.40 -4.91
N GLY A 37 5.28 -22.27 -5.40
CA GLY A 37 4.42 -23.42 -5.70
C GLY A 37 5.02 -24.35 -6.76
N GLN A 38 5.68 -23.80 -7.79
CA GLN A 38 6.40 -24.60 -8.78
C GLN A 38 7.61 -25.32 -8.20
N MET A 39 8.35 -24.69 -7.28
CA MET A 39 9.46 -25.33 -6.57
C MET A 39 8.97 -26.49 -5.71
N GLN A 40 7.88 -26.31 -4.97
CA GLN A 40 7.29 -27.39 -4.16
C GLN A 40 6.83 -28.56 -5.04
N ALA A 41 6.12 -28.28 -6.14
CA ALA A 41 5.67 -29.32 -7.07
C ALA A 41 6.84 -30.11 -7.69
N LEU A 42 7.96 -29.44 -7.95
CA LEU A 42 9.19 -30.07 -8.43
C LEU A 42 9.80 -31.00 -7.37
N GLU A 43 9.83 -30.57 -6.11
CA GLU A 43 10.29 -31.39 -4.98
C GLU A 43 9.41 -32.63 -4.77
N ASP A 44 8.09 -32.46 -4.83
CA ASP A 44 7.13 -33.57 -4.73
C ASP A 44 7.27 -34.55 -5.89
N SER A 45 7.52 -34.05 -7.10
CA SER A 45 7.80 -34.88 -8.27
C SER A 45 9.09 -35.69 -8.09
N LEU A 46 10.15 -35.07 -7.57
CA LEU A 46 11.42 -35.73 -7.31
C LEU A 46 11.30 -36.80 -6.22
N ALA A 47 10.53 -36.54 -5.17
CA ALA A 47 10.25 -37.50 -4.10
C ALA A 47 9.49 -38.73 -4.63
N ARG A 48 8.46 -38.52 -5.46
CA ARG A 48 7.70 -39.61 -6.11
C ARG A 48 8.60 -40.46 -7.02
N GLU A 49 9.41 -39.82 -7.84
CA GLU A 49 10.32 -40.53 -8.74
C GLU A 49 11.35 -41.36 -7.96
N ARG A 50 11.91 -40.81 -6.88
CA ARG A 50 12.83 -41.54 -5.99
C ARG A 50 12.18 -42.78 -5.37
N ALA A 51 10.93 -42.66 -4.91
CA ALA A 51 10.20 -43.77 -4.33
C ALA A 51 9.91 -44.88 -5.36
N PHE A 52 9.56 -44.49 -6.59
CA PHE A 52 9.35 -45.43 -7.70
C PHE A 52 10.63 -46.19 -8.06
N VAL A 53 11.76 -45.49 -8.22
CA VAL A 53 13.04 -46.12 -8.58
C VAL A 53 13.56 -47.06 -7.50
N ALA A 54 13.25 -46.79 -6.22
CA ALA A 54 13.62 -47.67 -5.11
C ALA A 54 12.91 -49.04 -5.17
N SER A 55 11.71 -49.11 -5.75
CA SER A 55 10.93 -50.34 -5.90
C SER A 55 11.00 -50.96 -7.30
N ALA A 56 11.61 -50.27 -8.28
CA ALA A 56 11.65 -50.68 -9.68
C ALA A 56 12.82 -51.63 -10.04
N ALA A 57 12.63 -52.42 -11.10
CA ALA A 57 13.65 -53.30 -11.66
C ALA A 57 14.83 -52.51 -12.27
N PRO A 58 16.06 -53.08 -12.35
CA PRO A 58 17.27 -52.36 -12.73
C PRO A 58 17.22 -51.66 -14.10
N ASP A 59 16.54 -52.25 -15.07
CA ASP A 59 16.27 -51.73 -16.42
C ASP A 59 15.43 -50.44 -16.39
N GLN A 60 14.48 -50.36 -15.45
CA GLN A 60 13.61 -49.19 -15.24
C GLN A 60 14.31 -48.03 -14.52
N ARG A 61 15.51 -48.23 -13.96
CA ARG A 61 16.28 -47.18 -13.26
C ARG A 61 17.15 -46.34 -14.19
N MET A 62 17.36 -46.77 -15.44
CA MET A 62 18.32 -46.12 -16.36
C MET A 62 17.92 -44.68 -16.75
N THR A 63 16.63 -44.34 -16.71
CA THR A 63 16.13 -42.98 -17.06
C THR A 63 16.16 -42.01 -15.87
N PHE A 64 16.37 -42.49 -14.66
CA PHE A 64 16.29 -41.69 -13.44
C PHE A 64 17.37 -40.59 -13.36
N GLU A 65 18.59 -40.90 -13.78
CA GLU A 65 19.69 -39.93 -13.77
C GLU A 65 19.38 -38.71 -14.66
N ALA A 66 18.84 -38.95 -15.86
CA ALA A 66 18.42 -37.89 -16.77
C ALA A 66 17.29 -37.03 -16.17
N PHE A 67 16.33 -37.66 -15.47
CA PHE A 67 15.27 -36.97 -14.76
C PHE A 67 15.84 -36.06 -13.64
N VAL A 68 16.73 -36.58 -12.80
CA VAL A 68 17.36 -35.81 -11.71
C VAL A 68 18.14 -34.61 -12.25
N ARG A 69 18.90 -34.80 -13.35
CA ARG A 69 19.61 -33.69 -14.02
C ARG A 69 18.65 -32.62 -14.51
N ARG A 70 17.51 -33.00 -15.11
CA ARG A 70 16.46 -32.07 -15.54
C ARG A 70 15.87 -31.31 -14.36
N CYS A 71 15.51 -31.99 -13.27
CA CYS A 71 14.98 -31.35 -12.08
C CYS A 71 15.97 -30.35 -11.47
N ARG A 72 17.27 -30.68 -11.46
CA ARG A 72 18.32 -29.75 -10.99
C ARG A 72 18.35 -28.47 -11.82
N ALA A 73 18.39 -28.59 -13.15
CA ALA A 73 18.38 -27.44 -14.05
C ALA A 73 17.10 -26.59 -13.90
N GLN A 74 15.94 -27.23 -13.73
CA GLN A 74 14.68 -26.53 -13.48
C GLN A 74 14.68 -25.80 -12.14
N ARG A 75 15.23 -26.41 -11.09
CA ARG A 75 15.38 -25.78 -9.78
C ARG A 75 16.26 -24.52 -9.85
N GLU A 76 17.42 -24.60 -10.49
CA GLU A 76 18.32 -23.46 -10.67
C GLU A 76 17.68 -22.31 -11.48
N MET A 77 16.79 -22.64 -12.43
CA MET A 77 15.99 -21.64 -13.13
C MET A 77 14.96 -20.98 -12.22
N LEU A 78 14.21 -21.77 -11.43
CA LEU A 78 13.20 -21.26 -10.49
C LEU A 78 13.82 -20.43 -9.38
N GLU A 79 15.00 -20.82 -8.87
CA GLU A 79 15.74 -20.05 -7.85
C GLU A 79 16.15 -18.66 -8.38
N ARG A 80 16.62 -18.58 -9.64
CA ARG A 80 16.91 -17.29 -10.29
C ARG A 80 15.66 -16.45 -10.47
N GLN A 81 14.56 -17.04 -10.96
CA GLN A 81 13.27 -16.35 -11.09
C GLN A 81 12.76 -15.83 -9.74
N LEU A 82 12.90 -16.62 -8.68
CA LEU A 82 12.52 -16.22 -7.33
C LEU A 82 13.33 -15.01 -6.84
N ALA A 83 14.66 -15.03 -7.05
CA ALA A 83 15.52 -13.91 -6.70
C ALA A 83 15.14 -12.63 -7.45
N GLU A 84 14.86 -12.73 -8.75
CA GLU A 84 14.42 -11.60 -9.58
C GLU A 84 13.06 -11.03 -9.13
N VAL A 85 12.08 -11.88 -8.83
CA VAL A 85 10.78 -11.45 -8.30
C VAL A 85 10.95 -10.76 -6.94
N ARG A 86 11.77 -11.31 -6.05
CA ARG A 86 12.03 -10.72 -4.73
C ARG A 86 12.69 -9.34 -4.84
N ALA A 87 13.63 -9.17 -5.75
CA ALA A 87 14.21 -7.86 -6.03
C ALA A 87 13.14 -6.86 -6.51
N ARG A 88 12.24 -7.28 -7.42
CA ARG A 88 11.10 -6.46 -7.86
C ARG A 88 10.13 -6.12 -6.72
N ILE A 89 9.86 -7.06 -5.81
CA ILE A 89 9.04 -6.83 -4.61
C ILE A 89 9.66 -5.74 -3.74
N GLU A 90 10.96 -5.80 -3.46
CA GLU A 90 11.64 -4.79 -2.65
C GLU A 90 11.58 -3.40 -3.27
N VAL A 91 11.82 -3.29 -4.58
CA VAL A 91 11.67 -2.02 -5.31
C VAL A 91 10.23 -1.52 -5.24
N ALA A 92 9.24 -2.40 -5.45
CA ALA A 92 7.82 -2.02 -5.36
C ALA A 92 7.41 -1.57 -3.95
N ARG A 93 7.94 -2.20 -2.89
CA ARG A 93 7.75 -1.80 -1.50
C ARG A 93 8.33 -0.41 -1.23
N GLN A 94 9.53 -0.13 -1.72
CA GLN A 94 10.16 1.20 -1.59
C GLN A 94 9.33 2.28 -2.28
N HIS A 95 8.90 2.05 -3.52
CA HIS A 95 8.03 2.99 -4.25
C HIS A 95 6.69 3.20 -3.55
N LEU A 96 6.08 2.14 -3.01
CA LEU A 96 4.84 2.25 -2.24
C LEU A 96 5.06 3.10 -0.98
N ALA A 97 6.13 2.84 -0.24
CA ALA A 97 6.47 3.59 0.98
C ALA A 97 6.73 5.07 0.70
N GLU A 98 7.41 5.40 -0.40
CA GLU A 98 7.64 6.78 -0.83
C GLU A 98 6.34 7.48 -1.22
N THR A 99 5.47 6.81 -1.98
CA THR A 99 4.16 7.34 -2.40
C THR A 99 3.27 7.60 -1.18
N TYR A 100 3.30 6.69 -0.20
CA TYR A 100 2.61 6.85 1.08
C TYR A 100 3.09 8.07 1.87
N ARG A 101 4.42 8.25 1.98
CA ARG A 101 5.00 9.41 2.66
C ARG A 101 4.53 10.71 2.03
N ARG A 102 4.56 10.80 0.70
CA ARG A 102 4.07 11.98 -0.04
C ARG A 102 2.59 12.24 0.22
N LEU A 103 1.74 11.22 0.13
CA LEU A 103 0.32 11.34 0.45
C LEU A 103 0.12 11.92 1.86
N LYS A 104 0.84 11.38 2.85
CA LYS A 104 0.70 11.81 4.24
C LYS A 104 1.09 13.27 4.46
N THR A 105 2.12 13.76 3.77
CA THR A 105 2.48 15.19 3.79
C THR A 105 1.33 16.08 3.31
N PHE A 106 0.64 15.70 2.23
CA PHE A 106 -0.51 16.45 1.73
C PHE A 106 -1.69 16.41 2.69
N GLU A 107 -1.99 15.24 3.27
CA GLU A 107 -3.07 15.08 4.25
C GLU A 107 -2.84 15.94 5.49
N ILE A 108 -1.63 15.93 6.07
CA ILE A 108 -1.29 16.76 7.24
C ILE A 108 -1.41 18.24 6.88
N THR A 109 -0.89 18.66 5.72
CA THR A 109 -0.99 20.05 5.27
C THR A 109 -2.44 20.51 5.15
N GLN A 110 -3.31 19.65 4.62
CA GLN A 110 -4.73 19.95 4.50
C GLN A 110 -5.41 20.02 5.86
N GLU A 111 -5.11 19.10 6.77
CA GLU A 111 -5.64 19.09 8.13
C GLU A 111 -5.29 20.39 8.88
N GLN A 112 -4.06 20.87 8.76
CA GLN A 112 -3.65 22.15 9.35
C GLN A 112 -4.43 23.35 8.76
N ARG A 113 -4.69 23.34 7.45
CA ARG A 113 -5.54 24.38 6.82
C ARG A 113 -6.97 24.34 7.33
N ASP A 114 -7.52 23.15 7.50
CA ASP A 114 -8.89 22.97 7.99
C ASP A 114 -9.02 23.44 9.45
N ILE A 115 -8.01 23.17 10.28
CA ILE A 115 -7.95 23.66 11.66
C ILE A 115 -7.86 25.19 11.70
N ALA A 116 -7.00 25.80 10.87
CA ALA A 116 -6.86 27.25 10.80
C ALA A 116 -8.16 27.94 10.38
N GLU A 117 -8.85 27.41 9.37
CA GLU A 117 -10.12 27.98 8.89
C GLU A 117 -11.22 27.89 9.95
N ARG A 118 -11.35 26.75 10.63
CA ARG A 118 -12.34 26.61 11.72
C ARG A 118 -12.08 27.58 12.87
N LYS A 119 -10.81 27.84 13.20
CA LYS A 119 -10.44 28.82 14.23
C LYS A 119 -10.82 30.23 13.82
N GLU A 120 -10.60 30.59 12.56
CA GLU A 120 -10.98 31.88 12.03
C GLU A 120 -12.51 32.06 12.00
N GLU A 121 -13.25 31.05 11.53
CA GLU A 121 -14.71 31.05 11.54
C GLU A 121 -15.26 31.22 12.98
N ALA A 122 -14.73 30.47 13.94
CA ALA A 122 -15.11 30.60 15.35
C ALA A 122 -14.75 31.96 15.94
N HIS A 123 -13.64 32.57 15.52
CA HIS A 123 -13.24 33.90 15.98
C HIS A 123 -14.22 34.97 15.46
N ILE A 124 -14.56 34.92 14.17
CA ILE A 124 -15.54 35.83 13.55
C ILE A 124 -16.91 35.68 14.20
N GLU A 125 -17.35 34.44 14.45
CA GLU A 125 -18.62 34.16 15.14
C GLU A 125 -18.63 34.75 16.56
N GLN A 126 -17.56 34.54 17.33
CA GLN A 126 -17.42 35.10 18.68
C GLN A 126 -17.48 36.63 18.68
N MET A 127 -16.76 37.29 17.77
CA MET A 127 -16.79 38.75 17.64
C MET A 127 -18.20 39.28 17.36
N GLY A 128 -18.95 38.60 16.49
CA GLY A 128 -20.34 38.95 16.20
C GLY A 128 -21.26 38.79 17.40
N LEU A 129 -21.10 37.70 18.18
CA LEU A 129 -21.86 37.48 19.41
C LEU A 129 -21.54 38.54 20.47
N ASP A 130 -20.27 38.92 20.61
CA ASP A 130 -19.83 39.95 21.55
C ASP A 130 -20.43 41.32 21.20
N GLU A 131 -20.47 41.68 19.90
CA GLU A 131 -21.09 42.91 19.42
C GLU A 131 -22.60 42.97 19.71
N ILE A 132 -23.31 41.85 19.50
CA ILE A 132 -24.73 41.72 19.85
C ILE A 132 -24.92 41.88 21.37
N GLY A 133 -24.10 41.22 22.18
CA GLY A 133 -24.15 41.29 23.64
C GLY A 133 -23.95 42.72 24.16
N LEU A 134 -22.94 43.43 23.65
CA LEU A 134 -22.68 44.84 23.97
C LEU A 134 -23.85 45.75 23.57
N THR A 135 -24.45 45.52 22.40
CA THR A 135 -25.59 46.31 21.92
C THR A 135 -26.82 46.12 22.80
N LEU A 136 -27.10 44.87 23.20
CA LEU A 136 -28.21 44.55 24.11
C LEU A 136 -28.00 45.17 25.50
N PHE A 137 -26.77 45.10 26.04
CA PHE A 137 -26.41 45.70 27.32
C PHE A 137 -26.63 47.22 27.31
N ARG A 138 -26.09 47.92 26.29
CA ARG A 138 -26.28 49.38 26.12
C ARG A 138 -27.75 49.79 26.04
N ARG A 139 -28.58 48.99 25.36
CA ARG A 139 -30.04 49.24 25.28
C ARG A 139 -30.74 49.10 26.63
N LYS A 140 -30.35 48.11 27.44
CA LYS A 140 -30.89 47.95 28.81
C LYS A 140 -30.51 49.11 29.72
N ASP A 141 -29.26 49.54 29.71
CA ASP A 141 -28.81 50.67 30.53
C ASP A 141 -29.52 51.97 30.13
N ALA A 142 -29.68 52.22 28.82
CA ALA A 142 -30.42 53.38 28.33
C ALA A 142 -31.92 53.35 28.69
N GLY A 143 -32.52 52.16 28.79
CA GLY A 143 -33.91 51.98 29.21
C GLY A 143 -34.12 52.02 30.73
N ALA A 144 -33.08 51.80 31.53
CA ALA A 144 -33.12 51.93 33.00
C ALA A 144 -32.84 53.36 33.49
N ALA A 145 -32.35 54.24 32.61
CA ALA A 145 -32.08 55.65 32.88
C ALA A 145 -33.26 56.60 32.56
N LEU A 146 -34.44 56.06 32.24
CA LEU A 146 -35.71 56.76 32.04
C LEU A 146 -36.71 56.32 33.12
#